data_AF-A0AAV9D3E3-F1
#
_entry.id   AF-A0AAV9D3E3-F1
#
_cell.length_a   1.000
_cell.length_b   1.000
_cell.length_c   1.000
_cell.angle_alpha   90.00
_cell.angle_beta   90.00
_cell.angle_gamma   90.00
#
_symmetry.space_group_name_H-M   'P 1'
#
loop_
_entity.id
_entity.type
_entity.pdbx_description
1 polymer ?
#
loop_
_entity_poly.entity_id
_entity_poly.type
_entity_poly.pdbx_seq_one_letter_code
_entity_poly.pdbx_strand_id
1 'polypeptide(L)'
;MDCVSQYYDIPDSERSDDEISMLRQIALDCPRTVPDVTFFQQPEVQKSLERILYTWAIRHPASGYVQGINDLVTPFLIVFLSEHLEGSIDNWLVSSLSPQTIFNVEADCYWCLSKLLDGIQDHYTFAQPGIQRLVFKLKELVRRIDEPVSRHMEEQGLEFLQFAFRWFNCLLIRELPFHLVTRLWDTYLAEGDALPDFLVYIFASFLLTWSDKLQKLDFQEMVMFLQHLPTQNWTNQELEMVLSRAYMWHAMFNNSPSHLAS
;
A
#
# COMPACT_ATOMS: atom_id res chain seq x y z
N MET A 1 0.76 -16.51 -19.31
CA MET A 1 1.88 -15.67 -18.88
C MET A 1 3.20 -16.40 -19.15
N ASP A 2 3.68 -16.38 -20.40
CA ASP A 2 4.94 -17.06 -20.82
C ASP A 2 6.19 -16.49 -20.14
N CYS A 3 6.04 -15.38 -19.41
CA CYS A 3 7.12 -14.74 -18.65
C CYS A 3 7.60 -15.57 -17.46
N VAL A 4 6.74 -16.35 -16.79
CA VAL A 4 7.18 -17.18 -15.65
C VAL A 4 8.15 -18.24 -16.12
N SER A 5 7.80 -18.98 -17.18
CA SER A 5 8.70 -19.99 -17.75
C SER A 5 9.96 -19.38 -18.36
N GLN A 6 9.86 -18.17 -18.94
CA GLN A 6 10.99 -17.50 -19.58
C GLN A 6 11.99 -16.87 -18.59
N TYR A 7 11.52 -16.35 -17.45
CA TYR A 7 12.36 -15.53 -16.56
C TYR A 7 12.45 -16.07 -15.13
N TYR A 8 11.40 -16.73 -14.62
CA TYR A 8 11.36 -17.22 -13.24
C TYR A 8 11.80 -18.69 -13.14
N ASP A 9 11.35 -19.56 -14.04
CA ASP A 9 11.70 -20.99 -14.03
C ASP A 9 13.04 -21.28 -14.75
N ILE A 10 14.02 -20.39 -14.59
CA ILE A 10 15.38 -20.55 -15.12
C ILE A 10 16.38 -20.90 -14.01
N PRO A 11 17.49 -21.59 -14.33
CA PRO A 11 18.58 -21.84 -13.38
C PRO A 11 19.23 -20.54 -12.89
N ASP A 12 19.70 -20.52 -11.64
CA ASP A 12 20.45 -19.37 -11.09
C ASP A 12 21.70 -19.02 -11.90
N SER A 13 22.30 -19.99 -12.61
CA SER A 13 23.45 -19.75 -13.49
C SER A 13 23.14 -18.87 -14.71
N GLU A 14 21.86 -18.71 -15.04
CA GLU A 14 21.40 -17.87 -16.15
C GLU A 14 20.96 -16.47 -15.69
N ARG A 15 20.95 -16.22 -14.38
CA ARG A 15 20.60 -14.92 -13.78
C ARG A 15 21.83 -14.03 -13.63
N SER A 16 21.63 -12.74 -13.77
CA SER A 16 22.59 -11.74 -13.32
C SER A 16 22.69 -11.68 -11.79
N ASP A 17 23.79 -11.15 -11.26
CA ASP A 17 23.96 -10.96 -9.82
C ASP A 17 22.87 -10.05 -9.22
N ASP A 18 22.41 -9.05 -9.98
CA ASP A 18 21.33 -8.15 -9.58
C ASP A 18 20.00 -8.90 -9.48
N GLU A 19 19.67 -9.76 -10.43
CA GLU A 19 18.46 -10.61 -10.39
C GLU A 19 18.49 -11.59 -9.21
N ILE A 20 19.65 -12.18 -8.91
CA ILE A 20 19.82 -13.08 -7.76
C ILE A 20 19.61 -12.29 -6.46
N SER A 21 20.20 -11.10 -6.34
CA SER A 21 20.03 -10.24 -5.17
C SER A 21 18.56 -9.83 -4.97
N MET A 22 17.89 -9.45 -6.06
CA MET A 22 16.49 -9.10 -6.08
C MET A 22 15.60 -10.26 -5.66
N LEU A 23 15.80 -11.45 -6.23
CA LEU A 23 15.03 -12.64 -5.88
C LEU A 23 15.21 -13.03 -4.40
N ARG A 24 16.43 -12.92 -3.87
CA ARG A 24 16.70 -13.11 -2.43
C ARG A 24 15.93 -12.11 -1.58
N GLN A 25 15.87 -10.85 -1.98
CA GLN A 25 15.12 -9.83 -1.24
C GLN A 25 13.62 -10.14 -1.24
N ILE A 26 13.05 -10.51 -2.39
CA ILE A 26 11.64 -10.93 -2.52
C ILE A 26 11.38 -12.14 -1.60
N ALA A 27 12.22 -13.17 -1.66
CA ALA A 27 12.10 -14.38 -0.84
C ALA A 27 12.19 -14.10 0.67
N LEU A 28 12.90 -13.05 1.08
CA LEU A 28 12.93 -12.60 2.48
C LEU A 28 11.67 -11.84 2.89
N ASP A 29 11.04 -11.11 1.96
CA ASP A 29 9.87 -10.27 2.22
C ASP A 29 8.54 -11.02 2.13
N CYS A 30 8.41 -11.99 1.23
CA CYS A 30 7.17 -12.77 1.05
C CYS A 30 6.67 -13.40 2.37
N PRO A 31 7.51 -14.08 3.19
CA PRO A 31 7.06 -14.64 4.47
C PRO A 31 6.70 -13.61 5.56
N ARG A 32 7.01 -12.34 5.34
CA ARG A 32 6.71 -11.22 6.26
C ARG A 32 5.58 -10.33 5.77
N THR A 33 4.98 -10.66 4.62
CA THR A 33 3.89 -9.92 3.99
C THR A 33 2.59 -10.16 4.76
N VAL A 34 1.95 -9.08 5.24
CA VAL A 34 0.69 -9.13 6.02
C VAL A 34 0.70 -10.23 7.10
N PRO A 35 1.60 -10.14 8.09
CA PRO A 35 1.91 -11.25 9.00
C PRO A 35 0.73 -11.67 9.90
N ASP A 36 -0.24 -10.79 10.11
CA ASP A 36 -1.43 -11.04 10.94
C ASP A 36 -2.48 -11.91 10.24
N VAL A 37 -2.31 -12.19 8.95
CA VAL A 37 -3.23 -13.02 8.16
C VAL A 37 -2.53 -14.32 7.77
N THR A 38 -2.91 -15.42 8.43
CA THR A 38 -2.28 -16.74 8.29
C THR A 38 -2.30 -17.29 6.86
N PHE A 39 -3.28 -16.88 6.06
CA PHE A 39 -3.39 -17.24 4.64
C PHE A 39 -2.12 -16.90 3.85
N PHE A 40 -1.51 -15.72 4.07
CA PHE A 40 -0.29 -15.32 3.35
C PHE A 40 0.95 -16.12 3.76
N GLN A 41 0.85 -16.93 4.83
CA GLN A 41 1.92 -17.79 5.29
C GLN A 41 1.90 -19.19 4.68
N GLN A 42 0.93 -19.49 3.82
CA GLN A 42 0.93 -20.72 3.03
C GLN A 42 2.07 -20.69 1.99
N PRO A 43 2.87 -21.75 1.86
CA PRO A 43 3.97 -21.81 0.89
C PRO A 43 3.53 -21.56 -0.56
N GLU A 44 2.34 -22.04 -0.92
CA GLU A 44 1.75 -21.84 -2.24
C GLU A 44 1.48 -20.36 -2.51
N VAL A 45 0.96 -19.62 -1.52
CA VAL A 45 0.71 -18.18 -1.59
C VAL A 45 2.01 -17.40 -1.69
N GLN A 46 3.00 -17.73 -0.86
CA GLN A 46 4.33 -17.11 -0.93
C GLN A 46 4.97 -17.31 -2.29
N LYS A 47 4.85 -18.51 -2.88
CA LYS A 47 5.37 -18.78 -4.21
C LYS A 47 4.63 -18.02 -5.32
N SER A 48 3.32 -17.83 -5.20
CA SER A 48 2.56 -16.95 -6.09
C SER A 48 3.05 -15.50 -5.99
N LEU A 49 3.25 -14.97 -4.77
CA LEU A 49 3.79 -13.64 -4.54
C LEU A 49 5.19 -13.49 -5.16
N GLU A 50 6.09 -14.44 -4.93
CA GLU A 50 7.44 -14.44 -5.50
C GLU A 50 7.42 -14.35 -7.03
N ARG A 51 6.59 -15.18 -7.69
CA ARG A 51 6.46 -15.17 -9.16
C ARG A 51 5.94 -13.84 -9.68
N ILE A 52 4.88 -13.30 -9.08
CA ILE A 52 4.27 -12.03 -9.49
C ILE A 52 5.28 -10.89 -9.32
N LEU A 53 5.88 -10.78 -8.14
CA LEU A 53 6.80 -9.70 -7.78
C LEU A 53 8.07 -9.73 -8.62
N TYR A 54 8.66 -10.91 -8.78
CA TYR A 54 9.87 -11.05 -9.60
C TYR A 54 9.60 -10.70 -11.06
N THR A 55 8.51 -11.23 -11.63
CA THR A 55 8.12 -10.96 -13.02
C THR A 55 7.83 -9.48 -13.24
N TRP A 56 7.22 -8.80 -12.26
CA TRP A 56 7.03 -7.36 -12.33
C TRP A 56 8.35 -6.61 -12.26
N ALA A 57 9.21 -6.95 -11.29
CA ALA A 57 10.45 -6.23 -11.04
C ALA A 57 11.45 -6.27 -12.21
N ILE A 58 11.66 -7.45 -12.84
CA ILE A 58 12.56 -7.56 -14.01
C ILE A 58 12.07 -6.72 -15.20
N ARG A 59 10.76 -6.48 -15.31
CA ARG A 59 10.15 -5.71 -16.40
C ARG A 59 10.15 -4.22 -16.15
N HIS A 60 10.49 -3.79 -14.93
CA HIS A 60 10.53 -2.38 -14.52
C HIS A 60 11.90 -2.04 -13.91
N PRO A 61 13.00 -2.09 -14.69
CA PRO A 61 14.36 -1.94 -14.18
C PRO A 61 14.65 -0.57 -13.53
N ALA A 62 13.86 0.46 -13.82
CA ALA A 62 13.96 1.76 -13.15
C ALA A 62 13.54 1.71 -11.66
N SER A 63 12.74 0.71 -11.29
CA SER A 63 12.29 0.47 -9.92
C SER A 63 12.93 -0.79 -9.33
N GLY A 64 13.00 -1.87 -10.11
CA GLY A 64 13.31 -3.21 -9.60
C GLY A 64 12.28 -3.63 -8.55
N TYR A 65 12.71 -4.43 -7.57
CA TYR A 65 11.87 -4.73 -6.40
C TYR A 65 12.14 -3.71 -5.30
N VAL A 66 11.06 -3.08 -4.80
CA VAL A 66 11.09 -2.20 -3.64
C VAL A 66 10.17 -2.78 -2.57
N GLN A 67 10.69 -2.93 -1.36
CA GLN A 67 9.91 -3.40 -0.21
C GLN A 67 8.68 -2.49 -0.01
N GLY A 68 7.50 -3.10 0.09
CA GLY A 68 6.21 -2.41 0.07
C GLY A 68 5.34 -2.84 -1.11
N ILE A 69 5.95 -3.12 -2.27
CA ILE A 69 5.23 -3.65 -3.43
C ILE A 69 4.63 -5.04 -3.13
N ASN A 70 5.32 -5.84 -2.31
CA ASN A 70 4.83 -7.12 -1.81
C ASN A 70 3.44 -7.00 -1.15
N ASP A 71 3.18 -5.92 -0.40
CA ASP A 71 1.88 -5.71 0.23
C ASP A 71 0.81 -5.39 -0.82
N LEU A 72 1.15 -4.68 -1.88
CA LEU A 72 0.20 -4.23 -2.91
C LEU A 72 -0.38 -5.38 -3.77
N VAL A 73 0.26 -6.54 -3.79
CA VAL A 73 -0.27 -7.72 -4.49
C VAL A 73 -1.41 -8.36 -3.70
N THR A 74 -1.38 -8.23 -2.37
CA THR A 74 -2.25 -9.00 -1.47
C THR A 74 -3.75 -8.75 -1.65
N PRO A 75 -4.25 -7.52 -1.91
CA PRO A 75 -5.68 -7.32 -2.07
C PRO A 75 -6.20 -7.95 -3.37
N PHE A 76 -5.44 -7.86 -4.46
CA PHE A 76 -5.79 -8.53 -5.73
C PHE A 76 -5.84 -10.04 -5.57
N LEU A 77 -4.85 -10.61 -4.88
CA LEU A 77 -4.79 -12.06 -4.67
C LEU A 77 -6.01 -12.57 -3.91
N ILE A 78 -6.44 -11.86 -2.86
CA ILE A 78 -7.61 -12.24 -2.08
C ILE A 78 -8.90 -12.09 -2.89
N VAL A 79 -9.07 -10.98 -3.61
CA VAL A 79 -10.26 -10.75 -4.43
C VAL A 79 -10.38 -11.84 -5.50
N PHE A 80 -9.33 -12.13 -6.26
CA PHE A 80 -9.42 -13.14 -7.34
C PHE A 80 -9.52 -14.58 -6.82
N LEU A 81 -8.91 -14.90 -5.68
CA LEU A 81 -9.10 -16.22 -5.07
C LEU A 81 -10.49 -16.41 -4.46
N SER A 82 -11.16 -15.33 -4.04
CA SER A 82 -12.53 -15.39 -3.51
C SER A 82 -13.55 -15.93 -4.52
N GLU A 83 -13.27 -15.84 -5.82
CA GLU A 83 -14.12 -16.42 -6.88
C GLU A 83 -14.01 -17.95 -6.94
N HIS A 84 -12.98 -18.52 -6.31
CA HIS A 84 -12.66 -19.95 -6.37
C HIS A 84 -12.71 -20.64 -5.00
N LEU A 85 -12.73 -19.87 -3.91
CA LEU A 85 -12.69 -20.36 -2.54
C LEU A 85 -13.85 -19.78 -1.73
N GLU A 86 -14.60 -20.64 -1.06
CA GLU A 86 -15.75 -20.24 -0.25
C GLU A 86 -15.39 -20.09 1.24
N GLY A 87 -16.15 -19.26 1.95
CA GLY A 87 -16.03 -19.09 3.41
C GLY A 87 -14.93 -18.09 3.82
N SER A 88 -14.54 -18.13 5.10
CA SER A 88 -13.51 -17.23 5.64
C SER A 88 -12.13 -17.54 5.06
N ILE A 89 -11.36 -16.48 4.81
CA ILE A 89 -9.94 -16.52 4.41
C ILE A 89 -9.09 -17.44 5.29
N ASP A 90 -9.41 -17.55 6.58
CA ASP A 90 -8.67 -18.40 7.54
C ASP A 90 -8.77 -19.89 7.21
N ASN A 91 -9.81 -20.29 6.46
CA ASN A 91 -10.08 -21.68 6.09
C ASN A 91 -9.67 -21.99 4.64
N TRP A 92 -9.20 -21.00 3.90
CA TRP A 92 -8.84 -21.17 2.50
C TRP A 92 -7.54 -21.98 2.38
N LEU A 93 -7.52 -22.92 1.43
CA LEU A 93 -6.34 -23.72 1.10
C LEU A 93 -6.07 -23.61 -0.39
N VAL A 94 -5.01 -22.91 -0.77
CA VAL A 94 -4.66 -22.73 -2.20
C VAL A 94 -4.29 -24.07 -2.85
N SER A 95 -3.78 -25.01 -2.06
CA SER A 95 -3.50 -26.38 -2.50
C SER A 95 -4.73 -27.17 -2.96
N SER A 96 -5.95 -26.70 -2.65
CA SER A 96 -7.20 -27.29 -3.15
C SER A 96 -7.52 -26.89 -4.60
N LEU A 97 -6.88 -25.85 -5.13
CA LEU A 97 -7.11 -25.33 -6.47
C LEU A 97 -6.24 -26.03 -7.51
N SER A 98 -6.71 -26.05 -8.76
CA SER A 98 -5.91 -26.57 -9.87
C SER A 98 -4.72 -25.65 -10.18
N PRO A 99 -3.58 -26.19 -10.66
CA PRO A 99 -2.45 -25.35 -11.09
C PRO A 99 -2.82 -24.31 -12.15
N GLN A 100 -3.77 -24.64 -13.04
CA GLN A 100 -4.25 -23.70 -14.06
C GLN A 100 -5.03 -22.53 -13.47
N THR A 101 -5.83 -22.79 -12.44
CA THR A 101 -6.56 -21.73 -11.71
C THR A 101 -5.58 -20.78 -11.04
N ILE A 102 -4.59 -21.32 -10.32
CA ILE A 102 -3.57 -20.52 -9.64
C ILE A 102 -2.79 -19.67 -10.67
N PHE A 103 -2.41 -20.25 -11.80
CA PHE A 103 -1.72 -19.53 -12.87
C PHE A 103 -2.55 -18.38 -13.46
N ASN A 104 -3.86 -18.58 -13.64
CA ASN A 104 -4.75 -17.52 -14.15
C ASN A 104 -4.87 -16.39 -13.12
N VAL A 105 -5.10 -16.74 -11.85
CA VAL A 105 -5.16 -15.77 -10.74
C VAL A 105 -3.87 -14.95 -10.65
N GLU A 106 -2.70 -15.60 -10.77
CA GLU A 106 -1.41 -14.88 -10.80
C GLU A 106 -1.29 -13.93 -11.98
N ALA A 107 -1.82 -14.30 -13.15
CA ALA A 107 -1.87 -13.43 -14.31
C ALA A 107 -2.73 -12.20 -14.09
N ASP A 108 -3.91 -12.37 -13.51
CA ASP A 108 -4.82 -11.27 -13.22
C ASP A 108 -4.21 -10.34 -12.14
N CYS A 109 -3.64 -10.92 -11.08
CA CYS A 109 -2.91 -10.17 -10.05
C CYS A 109 -1.78 -9.34 -10.66
N TYR A 110 -0.94 -9.94 -11.51
CA TYR A 110 0.17 -9.27 -12.15
C TYR A 110 -0.29 -8.07 -13.00
N TRP A 111 -1.34 -8.25 -13.81
CA TRP A 111 -1.82 -7.18 -14.69
C TRP A 111 -2.48 -6.05 -13.90
N CYS A 112 -3.28 -6.38 -12.89
CA CYS A 112 -3.91 -5.38 -12.02
C CYS A 112 -2.87 -4.62 -11.17
N LEU A 113 -1.87 -5.33 -10.61
CA LEU A 113 -0.73 -4.70 -9.94
C LEU A 113 0.02 -3.74 -10.88
N SER A 114 0.31 -4.19 -12.10
CA SER A 114 1.01 -3.38 -13.11
C SER A 114 0.21 -2.11 -13.42
N LYS A 115 -1.12 -2.23 -13.58
CA LYS A 115 -2.00 -1.10 -13.84
C LYS A 115 -2.09 -0.12 -12.68
N LEU A 116 -2.14 -0.61 -11.44
CA LEU A 116 -2.07 0.25 -10.26
C LEU A 116 -0.74 1.00 -10.21
N LEU A 117 0.38 0.28 -10.39
CA LEU A 117 1.72 0.85 -10.30
C LEU A 117 2.02 1.83 -11.45
N ASP A 118 1.39 1.70 -12.62
CA ASP A 118 1.50 2.68 -13.70
C ASP A 118 1.10 4.11 -13.25
N GLY A 119 0.13 4.24 -12.34
CA GLY A 119 -0.31 5.53 -11.79
C GLY A 119 0.61 6.09 -10.69
N ILE A 120 1.52 5.28 -10.14
CA ILE A 120 2.38 5.63 -9.01
C ILE A 120 3.84 5.19 -9.21
N GLN A 121 4.32 5.09 -10.46
CA GLN A 121 5.64 4.50 -10.77
C GLN A 121 6.78 5.17 -9.98
N ASP A 122 6.74 6.50 -9.86
CA ASP A 122 7.75 7.30 -9.19
C ASP A 122 7.76 7.16 -7.65
N HIS A 123 6.82 6.40 -7.08
CA HIS A 123 6.87 5.97 -5.68
C HIS A 123 7.90 4.88 -5.45
N TYR A 124 8.31 4.15 -6.50
CA TYR A 124 9.19 2.99 -6.40
C TYR A 124 10.45 3.09 -7.27
N THR A 125 10.63 4.19 -8.00
CA THR A 125 11.93 4.50 -8.64
C THR A 125 12.98 4.92 -7.61
N PHE A 126 14.25 4.99 -8.02
CA PHE A 126 15.37 5.43 -7.17
C PHE A 126 15.04 6.69 -6.34
N ALA A 127 15.32 6.63 -5.03
CA ALA A 127 15.01 7.65 -4.02
C ALA A 127 13.52 7.97 -3.80
N GLN A 128 12.60 7.28 -4.48
CA GLN A 128 11.14 7.35 -4.28
C GLN A 128 10.58 8.79 -4.25
N PRO A 129 10.89 9.62 -5.26
CA PRO A 129 10.51 11.04 -5.26
C PRO A 129 8.99 11.26 -5.23
N GLY A 130 8.19 10.33 -5.74
CA GLY A 130 6.73 10.36 -5.67
C GLY A 130 6.24 10.46 -4.22
N ILE A 131 6.74 9.55 -3.37
CA ILE A 131 6.38 9.52 -1.94
C ILE A 131 6.80 10.81 -1.25
N GLN A 132 8.02 11.30 -1.49
CA GLN A 132 8.49 12.54 -0.86
C GLN A 132 7.59 13.73 -1.18
N ARG A 133 7.15 13.86 -2.45
CA ARG A 133 6.21 14.92 -2.85
C ARG A 133 4.85 14.77 -2.18
N LEU A 134 4.30 13.56 -2.10
CA LEU A 134 2.99 13.34 -1.47
C LEU A 134 3.04 13.56 0.05
N VAL A 135 4.12 13.17 0.71
CA VAL A 135 4.34 13.46 2.14
C VAL A 135 4.41 14.97 2.38
N PHE A 136 5.08 15.73 1.50
CA PHE A 136 5.08 17.19 1.58
C PHE A 136 3.68 17.77 1.37
N LYS A 137 2.93 17.32 0.35
CA LYS A 137 1.54 17.73 0.13
C LYS A 137 0.65 17.41 1.34
N LEU A 138 0.85 16.27 1.97
CA LEU A 138 0.14 15.84 3.17
C LEU A 138 0.39 16.81 4.34
N LYS A 139 1.66 17.15 4.59
CA LYS A 139 2.03 18.14 5.62
C LYS A 139 1.33 19.48 5.38
N GLU A 140 1.40 19.99 4.15
CA GLU A 140 0.76 21.26 3.79
C GLU A 140 -0.77 21.22 3.92
N LEU A 141 -1.39 20.11 3.53
CA LEU A 141 -2.84 19.93 3.66
C LEU A 141 -3.27 19.88 5.13
N VAL A 142 -2.57 19.10 5.96
CA VAL A 142 -2.84 19.00 7.40
C VAL A 142 -2.69 20.36 8.07
N ARG A 143 -1.63 21.11 7.75
CA ARG A 143 -1.45 22.49 8.25
C ARG A 143 -2.61 23.42 7.90
N ARG A 144 -3.20 23.28 6.71
CA ARG A 144 -4.34 24.11 6.27
C ARG A 144 -5.65 23.70 6.94
N ILE A 145 -5.84 22.43 7.23
CA ILE A 145 -7.08 21.89 7.81
C ILE A 145 -7.08 22.04 9.33
N ASP A 146 -5.97 21.70 9.97
CA ASP A 146 -5.79 21.65 11.41
C ASP A 146 -4.38 22.14 11.77
N GLU A 147 -4.23 23.46 11.76
CA GLU A 147 -2.98 24.15 12.10
C GLU A 147 -2.45 23.81 13.51
N PRO A 148 -3.30 23.69 14.56
CA PRO A 148 -2.84 23.30 15.90
C PRO A 148 -2.06 21.98 15.95
N VAL A 149 -2.57 20.90 15.35
CA VAL A 149 -1.85 19.61 15.37
C VAL A 149 -0.58 19.64 14.51
N SER A 150 -0.63 20.32 13.36
CA SER A 150 0.54 20.47 12.49
C SER A 150 1.66 21.22 13.21
N ARG A 151 1.33 22.34 13.87
CA ARG A 151 2.31 23.14 14.62
C ARG A 151 2.88 22.35 15.80
N HIS A 152 2.04 21.62 16.54
CA HIS A 152 2.51 20.77 17.64
C HIS A 152 3.50 19.70 17.17
N MET A 153 3.22 19.02 16.05
CA MET A 153 4.16 18.05 15.46
C MET A 153 5.51 18.69 15.12
N GLU A 154 5.50 19.88 14.52
CA GLU A 154 6.74 20.63 14.21
C GLU A 154 7.48 21.06 15.48
N GLU A 155 6.79 21.54 16.51
CA GLU A 155 7.37 21.95 17.79
C GLU A 155 8.03 20.76 18.53
N GLN A 156 7.46 19.56 18.40
CA GLN A 156 8.04 18.33 18.92
C GLN A 156 9.15 17.76 18.01
N GLY A 157 9.42 18.37 16.86
CA GLY A 157 10.44 17.93 15.90
C GLY A 157 10.07 16.66 15.13
N LEU A 158 8.78 16.34 15.01
CA LEU A 158 8.30 15.20 14.23
C LEU A 158 8.20 15.59 12.74
N GLU A 159 8.98 14.93 11.91
CA GLU A 159 8.90 15.05 10.46
C GLU A 159 7.87 14.08 9.89
N PHE A 160 6.99 14.56 9.01
CA PHE A 160 5.92 13.74 8.42
C PHE A 160 6.47 12.49 7.70
N LEU A 161 7.67 12.58 7.13
CA LEU A 161 8.33 11.47 6.46
C LEU A 161 8.56 10.27 7.40
N GLN A 162 8.73 10.49 8.70
CA GLN A 162 9.03 9.43 9.67
C GLN A 162 7.87 8.44 9.87
N PHE A 163 6.63 8.84 9.60
CA PHE A 163 5.46 7.96 9.69
C PHE A 163 4.76 7.78 8.33
N ALA A 164 4.58 8.86 7.56
CA ALA A 164 3.78 8.84 6.35
C ALA A 164 4.46 8.13 5.19
N PHE A 165 5.79 7.95 5.22
CA PHE A 165 6.49 7.16 4.20
C PHE A 165 5.88 5.76 4.07
N ARG A 166 5.68 5.06 5.20
CA ARG A 166 5.08 3.72 5.21
C ARG A 166 3.64 3.73 4.69
N TRP A 167 2.88 4.78 5.02
CA TRP A 167 1.50 4.92 4.58
C TRP A 167 1.39 5.01 3.06
N PHE A 168 2.23 5.81 2.40
CA PHE A 168 2.26 5.91 0.93
C PHE A 168 2.89 4.68 0.28
N ASN A 169 3.99 4.17 0.84
CA ASN A 169 4.71 3.03 0.27
C ASN A 169 3.87 1.75 0.25
N CYS A 170 2.98 1.58 1.23
CA CYS A 170 2.13 0.39 1.39
C CYS A 170 0.63 0.71 1.26
N LEU A 171 0.26 1.91 0.80
CA LEU A 171 -1.14 2.36 0.64
C LEU A 171 -2.07 2.03 1.82
N LEU A 172 -1.62 2.36 3.04
CA LEU A 172 -2.27 2.08 4.34
C LEU A 172 -2.56 0.61 4.67
N ILE A 173 -2.11 -0.37 3.87
CA ILE A 173 -2.33 -1.81 4.16
C ILE A 173 -1.82 -2.18 5.55
N ARG A 174 -0.71 -1.58 5.99
CA ARG A 174 -0.10 -1.85 7.30
C ARG A 174 -0.76 -1.13 8.47
N GLU A 175 -1.67 -0.20 8.20
CA GLU A 175 -2.30 0.64 9.23
C GLU A 175 -3.76 0.25 9.50
N LEU A 176 -4.32 -0.66 8.70
CA LEU A 176 -5.73 -1.07 8.79
C LEU A 176 -5.84 -2.59 8.95
N PRO A 177 -6.88 -3.09 9.63
CA PRO A 177 -7.27 -4.49 9.55
C PRO A 177 -7.43 -4.91 8.09
N PHE A 178 -6.88 -6.08 7.75
CA PHE A 178 -6.81 -6.50 6.35
C PHE A 178 -8.19 -6.61 5.68
N HIS A 179 -9.24 -6.96 6.42
CA HIS A 179 -10.61 -7.02 5.90
C HIS A 179 -11.17 -5.65 5.45
N LEU A 180 -10.60 -4.53 5.91
CA LEU A 180 -10.96 -3.18 5.47
C LEU A 180 -10.15 -2.71 4.27
N VAL A 181 -9.02 -3.37 3.98
CA VAL A 181 -8.13 -2.99 2.88
C VAL A 181 -8.84 -3.14 1.54
N THR A 182 -9.59 -4.22 1.33
CA THR A 182 -10.38 -4.42 0.09
C THR A 182 -11.40 -3.30 -0.10
N ARG A 183 -12.14 -2.94 0.96
CA ARG A 183 -13.09 -1.83 0.92
C ARG A 183 -12.42 -0.49 0.63
N LEU A 184 -11.27 -0.21 1.23
CA LEU A 184 -10.48 0.99 0.93
C LEU A 184 -10.05 1.01 -0.56
N TRP A 185 -9.66 -0.14 -1.08
CA TRP A 185 -9.19 -0.30 -2.44
C TRP A 185 -10.30 -0.17 -3.48
N ASP A 186 -11.57 -0.45 -3.14
CA ASP A 186 -12.70 -0.10 -4.01
C ASP A 186 -12.70 1.39 -4.35
N THR A 187 -12.40 2.23 -3.34
CA THR A 187 -12.27 3.68 -3.55
C THR A 187 -11.00 4.02 -4.32
N TYR A 188 -9.88 3.36 -4.07
CA TYR A 188 -8.65 3.62 -4.83
C TYR A 188 -8.79 3.31 -6.32
N LEU A 189 -9.42 2.17 -6.65
CA LEU A 189 -9.64 1.76 -8.03
C LEU A 189 -10.66 2.66 -8.74
N ALA A 190 -11.64 3.22 -7.99
CA ALA A 190 -12.61 4.15 -8.55
C ALA A 190 -12.00 5.51 -8.95
N GLU A 191 -10.96 5.97 -8.26
CA GLU A 191 -10.27 7.23 -8.59
C GLU A 191 -9.38 7.13 -9.83
N GLY A 192 -8.86 5.94 -10.15
CA GLY A 192 -7.98 5.72 -11.30
C GLY A 192 -6.74 6.63 -11.28
N ASP A 193 -6.51 7.37 -12.36
CA ASP A 193 -5.32 8.24 -12.51
C ASP A 193 -5.27 9.40 -11.48
N ALA A 194 -6.39 9.75 -10.86
CA ALA A 194 -6.46 10.79 -9.81
C ALA A 194 -6.03 10.27 -8.43
N LEU A 195 -5.78 8.97 -8.29
CA LEU A 195 -5.45 8.32 -7.02
C LEU A 195 -4.33 9.03 -6.23
N PRO A 196 -3.16 9.36 -6.81
CA PRO A 196 -2.05 9.92 -6.02
C PRO A 196 -2.40 11.22 -5.31
N ASP A 197 -3.20 12.08 -5.95
CA ASP A 197 -3.67 13.31 -5.35
C ASP A 197 -4.76 13.04 -4.29
N PHE A 198 -5.66 12.08 -4.53
CA PHE A 198 -6.70 11.73 -3.55
C PHE A 198 -6.14 11.04 -2.29
N LEU A 199 -5.05 10.26 -2.41
CA LEU A 199 -4.36 9.65 -1.27
C LEU A 199 -3.96 10.69 -0.21
N VAL A 200 -3.55 11.89 -0.63
CA VAL A 200 -3.20 12.98 0.29
C VAL A 200 -4.37 13.35 1.20
N TYR A 201 -5.58 13.42 0.66
CA TYR A 201 -6.80 13.74 1.41
C TYR A 201 -7.23 12.58 2.31
N ILE A 202 -7.13 11.33 1.82
CA ILE A 202 -7.42 10.14 2.62
C ILE A 202 -6.47 10.07 3.81
N PHE A 203 -5.17 10.32 3.61
CA PHE A 203 -4.17 10.19 4.67
C PHE A 203 -4.22 11.36 5.65
N ALA A 204 -4.56 12.57 5.18
CA ALA A 204 -4.86 13.69 6.07
C ALA A 204 -6.08 13.36 6.94
N SER A 205 -7.15 12.80 6.33
CA SER A 205 -8.35 12.41 7.06
C SER A 205 -8.01 11.34 8.08
N PHE A 206 -7.29 10.31 7.67
CA PHE A 206 -6.84 9.24 8.54
C PHE A 206 -6.07 9.78 9.75
N LEU A 207 -5.02 10.60 9.55
CA LEU A 207 -4.24 11.23 10.62
C LEU A 207 -5.12 12.06 11.58
N LEU A 208 -5.99 12.91 11.01
CA LEU A 208 -6.83 13.84 11.76
C LEU A 208 -8.00 13.16 12.48
N THR A 209 -8.17 11.84 12.34
CA THR A 209 -9.01 11.04 13.25
C THR A 209 -8.52 11.14 14.70
N TRP A 210 -7.22 11.39 14.90
CA TRP A 210 -6.60 11.45 16.22
C TRP A 210 -6.00 12.81 16.57
N SER A 211 -6.44 13.90 15.91
CA SER A 211 -5.89 15.25 16.15
C SER A 211 -5.85 15.63 17.63
N ASP A 212 -6.97 15.49 18.34
CA ASP A 212 -7.08 15.80 19.78
C ASP A 212 -6.11 15.02 20.67
N LYS A 213 -5.73 13.81 20.24
CA LYS A 213 -4.76 12.97 20.95
C LYS A 213 -3.34 13.40 20.60
N LEU A 214 -3.04 13.55 19.31
CA LEU A 214 -1.72 13.93 18.80
C LEU A 214 -1.22 15.24 19.41
N GLN A 215 -2.10 16.23 19.59
CA GLN A 215 -1.79 17.51 20.25
C GLN A 215 -1.33 17.40 21.72
N LYS A 216 -1.49 16.22 22.35
CA LYS A 216 -1.16 15.99 23.77
C LYS A 216 0.07 15.11 23.95
N LEU A 217 0.57 14.50 22.88
CA LEU A 217 1.68 13.55 22.93
C LEU A 217 3.01 14.29 22.73
N ASP A 218 4.06 13.86 23.42
CA ASP A 218 5.42 14.29 23.09
C ASP A 218 5.96 13.58 21.83
N PHE A 219 7.18 13.90 21.42
CA PHE A 219 7.83 13.27 20.26
C PHE A 219 7.84 11.73 20.32
N GLN A 220 8.27 11.14 21.46
CA GLN A 220 8.40 9.68 21.56
C GLN A 220 7.04 9.01 21.54
N GLU A 221 6.07 9.57 22.27
CA GLU A 221 4.70 9.09 22.30
C GLU A 221 4.04 9.19 20.92
N MET A 222 4.26 10.28 20.17
CA MET A 222 3.73 10.44 18.82
C MET A 222 4.31 9.41 17.85
N VAL A 223 5.63 9.19 17.85
CA VAL A 223 6.27 8.19 16.99
C VAL A 223 5.69 6.81 17.26
N MET A 224 5.60 6.41 18.54
CA MET A 224 5.03 5.12 18.93
C MET A 224 3.56 5.00 18.53
N PHE A 225 2.78 6.06 18.72
CA PHE A 225 1.36 6.06 18.38
C PHE A 225 1.11 5.98 16.88
N LEU A 226 1.85 6.73 16.06
CA LEU A 226 1.70 6.75 14.60
C LEU A 226 2.23 5.48 13.94
N GLN A 227 3.16 4.77 14.58
CA GLN A 227 3.61 3.44 14.14
C GLN A 227 2.63 2.32 14.49
N HIS A 228 1.75 2.53 15.48
CA HIS A 228 0.79 1.56 16.02
C HIS A 228 -0.58 2.19 16.27
N LEU A 229 -1.21 2.66 15.20
CA LEU A 229 -2.53 3.29 15.29
C LEU A 229 -3.59 2.27 15.77
N PRO A 230 -4.56 2.71 16.59
CA PRO A 230 -5.55 1.83 17.21
C PRO A 230 -6.71 1.51 16.25
N THR A 231 -6.40 0.85 15.13
CA THR A 231 -7.35 0.51 14.07
C THR A 231 -7.85 -0.93 14.14
N GLN A 232 -7.36 -1.75 15.07
CA GLN A 232 -7.62 -3.21 15.10
C GLN A 232 -9.12 -3.55 15.21
N ASN A 233 -9.89 -2.69 15.88
CA ASN A 233 -11.33 -2.85 16.06
C ASN A 233 -12.15 -1.97 15.09
N TRP A 234 -11.52 -1.34 14.10
CA TRP A 234 -12.25 -0.57 13.10
C TRP A 234 -13.13 -1.49 12.27
N THR A 235 -14.24 -0.93 11.85
CA THR A 235 -15.18 -1.53 10.91
C THR A 235 -15.28 -0.65 9.66
N ASN A 236 -16.16 -1.02 8.74
CA ASN A 236 -16.49 -0.17 7.61
C ASN A 236 -16.95 1.22 8.07
N GLN A 237 -17.59 1.36 9.22
CA GLN A 237 -18.08 2.65 9.69
C GLN A 237 -16.96 3.69 9.87
N GLU A 238 -15.88 3.34 10.58
CA GLU A 238 -14.73 4.22 10.78
C GLU A 238 -14.04 4.54 9.45
N LEU A 239 -13.86 3.53 8.60
CA LEU A 239 -13.27 3.73 7.27
C LEU A 239 -14.12 4.67 6.40
N GLU A 240 -15.44 4.51 6.37
CA GLU A 240 -16.34 5.39 5.62
C GLU A 240 -16.28 6.83 6.13
N MET A 241 -16.14 7.04 7.45
CA MET A 241 -15.94 8.40 7.99
C MET A 241 -14.65 9.03 7.47
N VAL A 242 -13.55 8.26 7.41
CA VAL A 242 -12.28 8.71 6.86
C VAL A 242 -12.45 9.08 5.37
N LEU A 243 -13.04 8.19 4.58
CA LEU A 243 -13.24 8.39 3.14
C LEU A 243 -14.19 9.56 2.84
N SER A 244 -15.29 9.68 3.59
CA SER A 244 -16.26 10.76 3.44
C SER A 244 -15.64 12.13 3.71
N ARG A 245 -14.87 12.25 4.81
CA ARG A 245 -14.16 13.49 5.15
C ARG A 245 -13.09 13.82 4.11
N ALA A 246 -12.37 12.82 3.61
CA ALA A 246 -11.39 12.99 2.54
C ALA A 246 -12.03 13.53 1.25
N TYR A 247 -13.16 12.93 0.84
CA TYR A 247 -13.93 13.39 -0.32
C TYR A 247 -14.44 14.82 -0.17
N MET A 248 -14.98 15.16 1.01
CA MET A 248 -15.40 16.53 1.31
C MET A 248 -14.25 17.54 1.18
N TRP A 249 -13.09 17.25 1.75
CA TRP A 249 -11.92 18.12 1.65
C TRP A 249 -11.42 18.23 0.22
N HIS A 250 -11.31 17.12 -0.50
CA HIS A 250 -10.92 17.12 -1.91
C HIS A 250 -11.84 18.03 -2.74
N ALA A 251 -13.16 17.93 -2.53
CA ALA A 251 -14.14 18.78 -3.22
C ALA A 251 -14.04 20.26 -2.84
N MET A 252 -13.77 20.59 -1.58
CA MET A 252 -13.63 21.99 -1.12
C MET A 252 -12.36 22.66 -1.65
N PHE A 253 -11.22 21.96 -1.60
CA PHE A 253 -9.94 22.52 -2.00
C PHE A 253 -9.76 22.57 -3.53
N ASN A 254 -10.36 21.65 -4.29
CA ASN A 254 -10.32 21.71 -5.76
C ASN A 254 -11.28 22.76 -6.35
N ASN A 255 -12.42 23.03 -5.71
CA ASN A 255 -13.41 23.99 -6.23
C ASN A 255 -13.17 25.45 -5.77
N SER A 256 -12.06 25.73 -5.09
CA SER A 256 -11.73 27.09 -4.61
C SER A 256 -10.89 27.85 -5.65
N PRO A 257 -11.45 28.87 -6.37
CA PRO A 257 -10.83 29.47 -7.57
C PRO A 257 -9.60 30.38 -7.34
N SER A 258 -8.96 30.36 -6.18
CA SER A 258 -8.05 31.44 -5.75
C SER A 258 -6.66 30.98 -5.26
N HIS A 259 -6.08 29.90 -5.81
CA HIS A 259 -4.90 29.26 -5.21
C HIS A 259 -3.60 29.23 -6.02
N LEU A 260 -3.47 30.02 -7.09
CA LEU A 260 -2.17 30.25 -7.78
C LEU A 260 -1.46 31.55 -7.38
N ALA A 261 -1.84 32.21 -6.28
CA ALA A 261 -1.09 33.35 -5.77
C ALA A 261 -1.13 33.39 -4.25
N SER A 262 -0.05 32.92 -3.62
CA SER A 262 0.53 33.46 -2.39
C SER A 262 1.99 33.03 -2.33
#